data_AF-A0A958T239-F1
#
_entry.id   AF-A0A958T239-F1
#
_cell.length_a   1.000
_cell.length_b   1.000
_cell.length_c   1.000
_cell.angle_alpha   90.00
_cell.angle_beta   90.00
_cell.angle_gamma   90.00
#
_symmetry.space_group_name_H-M   'P 1'
#
loop_
_entity.id
_entity.type
_entity.pdbx_description
1 polymer ?
#
loop_
_entity_poly.entity_id
_entity_poly.type
_entity_poly.pdbx_seq_one_letter_code
_entity_poly.pdbx_strand_id
1 'polypeptide(L)'
;FAHDVQQAFDFCSENDALMTLGIKPTFPNTGYGYIEYDKAASRAIKKVNQFREKPDYQTAKNFIEQGNFLWNAGIFVWSVNSVINAFRTSQPALFDLFNRGISVYNTSDEAHFIEENYTKAENISVDYAIMEQSSNVYVLPATFDWSDLGTWGSLYDELPKDENNNVMVNGSLMAKDATGNIVRSNPGKIVVIDSLCDYIIVDKEEVLLIFPKEKEQDIKTLQQQVKETFGEKYV
;
A
#
# COMPACT_ATOMS: atom_id res chain seq x y z
N PHE A 1 -15.20 -5.43 6.64
CA PHE A 1 -15.00 -4.17 5.88
C PHE A 1 -16.09 -3.14 6.15
N ALA A 2 -17.30 -3.27 5.57
CA ALA A 2 -18.33 -2.22 5.66
C ALA A 2 -18.67 -1.78 7.10
N HIS A 3 -18.70 -2.72 8.04
CA HIS A 3 -18.91 -2.44 9.46
C HIS A 3 -17.81 -1.55 10.08
N ASP A 4 -16.54 -1.80 9.76
CA ASP A 4 -15.41 -1.02 10.29
C ASP A 4 -15.38 0.37 9.68
N VAL A 5 -15.66 0.47 8.38
CA VAL A 5 -15.79 1.74 7.68
C VAL A 5 -16.91 2.58 8.29
N GLN A 6 -18.09 1.99 8.54
CA GLN A 6 -19.20 2.71 9.16
C GLN A 6 -18.83 3.26 10.55
N GLN A 7 -18.16 2.45 11.39
CA GLN A 7 -17.69 2.92 12.71
C GLN A 7 -16.71 4.10 12.61
N ALA A 8 -15.79 4.05 11.65
CA ALA A 8 -14.86 5.14 11.38
C ALA A 8 -15.60 6.41 10.92
N PHE A 9 -16.59 6.27 10.05
CA PHE A 9 -17.44 7.38 9.59
C PHE A 9 -18.21 8.02 10.75
N ASP A 10 -18.89 7.20 11.56
CA ASP A 10 -19.68 7.70 12.71
C ASP A 10 -18.78 8.49 13.66
N PHE A 11 -17.59 7.97 13.98
CA PHE A 11 -16.63 8.68 14.84
C PHE A 11 -16.15 10.01 14.24
N CYS A 12 -15.75 10.03 12.97
CA CYS A 12 -15.29 11.24 12.29
C CYS A 12 -16.41 12.27 12.04
N SER A 13 -17.68 11.84 12.08
CA SER A 13 -18.82 12.75 11.96
C SER A 13 -19.05 13.57 13.23
N GLU A 14 -18.68 13.01 14.38
CA GLU A 14 -18.90 13.62 15.70
C GLU A 14 -17.63 14.25 16.29
N ASN A 15 -16.45 13.93 15.76
CA ASN A 15 -15.16 14.32 16.31
C ASN A 15 -14.25 14.91 15.23
N ASP A 16 -13.44 15.92 15.59
CA ASP A 16 -12.34 16.38 14.75
C ASP A 16 -11.21 15.35 14.78
N ALA A 17 -11.29 14.37 13.88
CA ALA A 17 -10.43 13.20 13.87
C ALA A 17 -9.93 12.85 12.47
N LEU A 18 -8.65 12.51 12.39
CA LEU A 18 -8.06 11.81 11.25
C LEU A 18 -8.01 10.32 11.60
N MET A 19 -8.88 9.52 11.00
CA MET A 19 -8.97 8.09 11.27
C MET A 19 -8.21 7.28 10.22
N THR A 20 -7.58 6.20 10.66
CA THR A 20 -7.07 5.13 9.79
C THR A 20 -7.56 3.76 10.25
N LEU A 21 -7.54 2.78 9.34
CA LEU A 21 -7.78 1.38 9.66
C LEU A 21 -6.45 0.64 9.82
N GLY A 22 -6.27 -0.02 10.96
CA GLY A 22 -5.05 -0.74 11.28
C GLY A 22 -5.22 -2.24 11.18
N ILE A 23 -4.35 -2.92 10.44
CA ILE A 23 -4.38 -4.39 10.31
C ILE A 23 -3.53 -5.02 11.40
N LYS A 24 -4.00 -6.11 12.01
CA LYS A 24 -3.21 -6.83 13.00
C LYS A 24 -1.99 -7.48 12.32
N PRO A 25 -0.74 -7.16 12.72
CA PRO A 25 0.43 -7.76 12.11
C PRO A 25 0.50 -9.26 12.41
N THR A 26 0.83 -10.05 11.39
CA THR A 26 1.05 -11.50 11.52
C THR A 26 2.52 -11.89 11.38
N PHE A 27 3.35 -11.01 10.81
CA PHE A 27 4.80 -11.17 10.67
C PHE A 27 5.50 -9.79 10.60
N PRO A 28 6.83 -9.69 10.85
CA PRO A 28 7.55 -8.41 10.81
C PRO A 28 7.81 -7.92 9.37
N ASN A 29 6.80 -7.32 8.73
CA ASN A 29 6.88 -6.80 7.37
C ASN A 29 7.60 -5.44 7.34
N THR A 30 8.71 -5.31 6.62
CA THR A 30 9.48 -4.06 6.51
C THR A 30 8.98 -3.11 5.41
N GLY A 31 8.03 -3.56 4.59
CA GLY A 31 7.42 -2.79 3.52
C GLY A 31 6.22 -1.94 3.94
N TYR A 32 5.68 -2.18 5.15
CA TYR A 32 4.48 -1.51 5.64
C TYR A 32 4.78 -0.41 6.66
N GLY A 33 3.88 0.55 6.74
CA GLY A 33 3.79 1.47 7.87
C GLY A 33 3.24 0.78 9.11
N TYR A 34 3.69 1.21 10.28
CA TYR A 34 3.22 0.75 11.57
C TYR A 34 2.59 1.89 12.37
N ILE A 35 1.49 1.59 13.04
CA ILE A 35 0.70 2.52 13.84
C ILE A 35 0.78 2.06 15.28
N GLU A 36 1.44 2.85 16.13
CA GLU A 36 1.39 2.63 17.58
C GLU A 36 0.15 3.26 18.16
N TYR A 37 -0.59 2.52 18.96
CA TYR A 37 -1.75 3.05 19.67
C TYR A 37 -1.63 2.92 21.19
N ASP A 38 -2.44 3.69 21.90
CA ASP A 38 -2.54 3.61 23.36
C ASP A 38 -3.05 2.23 23.81
N LYS A 39 -2.13 1.42 24.36
CA LYS A 39 -2.38 0.06 24.85
C LYS A 39 -3.39 0.03 26.00
N ALA A 40 -3.50 1.11 26.77
CA ALA A 40 -4.39 1.18 27.93
C ALA A 40 -5.84 1.53 27.56
N ALA A 41 -6.08 2.05 26.35
CA ALA A 41 -7.42 2.38 25.90
C ALA A 41 -8.29 1.12 25.78
N SER A 42 -9.48 1.13 26.37
CA SER A 42 -10.45 0.02 26.30
C SER A 42 -11.44 0.15 25.14
N ARG A 43 -11.56 1.35 24.56
CA ARG A 43 -12.46 1.65 23.43
C ARG A 43 -12.01 0.94 22.16
N ALA A 44 -12.93 0.62 21.24
CA ALA A 44 -12.57 -0.01 19.95
C ALA A 44 -11.64 0.91 19.13
N ILE A 45 -12.03 2.17 18.98
CA ILE A 45 -11.22 3.23 18.37
C ILE A 45 -10.17 3.69 19.39
N LYS A 46 -8.91 3.68 18.96
CA LYS A 46 -7.75 4.02 19.77
C LYS A 46 -7.13 5.33 19.30
N LYS A 47 -6.59 6.12 20.22
CA LYS A 47 -5.74 7.24 19.86
C LYS A 47 -4.38 6.71 19.39
N VAL A 48 -3.87 7.27 18.31
CA VAL A 48 -2.54 6.94 17.79
C VAL A 48 -1.48 7.73 18.57
N ASN A 49 -0.44 7.03 18.99
CA ASN A 49 0.73 7.63 19.63
C ASN A 49 1.75 8.09 18.60
N GLN A 50 2.01 7.27 17.57
CA GLN A 50 2.96 7.57 16.50
C GLN A 50 2.75 6.67 15.28
N PHE A 51 3.15 7.17 14.11
CA PHE A 51 3.37 6.37 12.91
C PHE A 51 4.87 6.10 12.72
N ARG A 52 5.16 4.95 12.12
CA ARG A 52 6.50 4.48 11.79
C ARG A 52 6.45 3.82 10.42
N GLU A 53 6.86 4.55 9.40
CA GLU A 53 6.91 4.04 8.03
C GLU A 53 8.13 3.14 7.79
N LYS A 54 7.89 1.92 7.27
CA LYS A 54 8.90 0.99 6.74
C LYS A 54 10.12 0.79 7.65
N PRO A 55 9.92 0.28 8.89
CA PRO A 55 11.01 0.00 9.80
C PRO A 55 11.92 -1.13 9.26
N ASP A 56 13.14 -1.20 9.79
CA ASP A 56 13.97 -2.39 9.61
C ASP A 56 13.36 -3.63 10.29
N TYR A 57 13.82 -4.82 9.90
CA TYR A 57 13.25 -6.09 10.37
C TYR A 57 13.28 -6.26 11.89
N GLN A 58 14.36 -5.81 12.55
CA GLN A 58 14.49 -5.95 14.00
C GLN A 58 13.51 -5.01 14.71
N THR A 59 13.36 -3.79 14.21
CA THR A 59 12.36 -2.83 14.69
C THR A 59 10.93 -3.35 14.48
N ALA A 60 10.62 -3.91 13.31
CA ALA A 60 9.32 -4.51 13.01
C ALA A 60 9.00 -5.69 13.94
N LYS A 61 9.99 -6.53 14.24
CA LYS A 61 9.84 -7.64 15.20
C LYS A 61 9.51 -7.12 16.60
N ASN A 62 10.23 -6.10 17.06
CA ASN A 62 9.98 -5.47 18.37
C ASN A 62 8.57 -4.87 18.45
N PHE A 63 8.05 -4.29 17.35
CA PHE A 63 6.67 -3.75 17.31
C PHE A 63 5.61 -4.85 17.54
N ILE A 64 5.80 -6.02 16.94
CA ILE A 64 4.88 -7.16 17.12
C ILE A 64 4.93 -7.66 18.56
N GLU A 65 6.13 -7.78 19.14
CA GLU A 65 6.32 -8.21 20.52
C GLU A 65 5.66 -7.26 21.53
N GLN A 66 5.63 -5.95 21.26
CA GLN A 66 4.97 -4.96 22.11
C GLN A 66 3.43 -5.11 22.12
N GLY A 67 2.85 -5.58 21.02
CA GLY A 67 1.43 -5.92 20.92
C GLY A 67 0.47 -4.71 20.91
N ASN A 68 0.98 -3.50 20.71
CA ASN A 68 0.21 -2.26 20.53
C ASN A 68 0.50 -1.56 19.21
N PHE A 69 0.91 -2.35 18.20
CA PHE A 69 1.16 -1.89 16.85
C PHE A 69 0.22 -2.56 15.85
N LEU A 70 -0.22 -1.79 14.86
CA LEU A 70 -0.99 -2.24 13.70
C LEU A 70 -0.24 -1.89 12.42
N TRP A 71 -0.43 -2.62 11.34
CA TRP A 71 -0.03 -2.16 10.02
C TRP A 71 -0.97 -1.07 9.54
N ASN A 72 -0.42 -0.06 8.88
CA ASN A 72 -1.17 0.98 8.18
C ASN A 72 -1.76 0.41 6.89
N ALA A 73 -3.09 0.35 6.79
CA ALA A 73 -3.77 -0.19 5.61
C ALA A 73 -3.80 0.78 4.42
N GLY A 74 -3.36 2.04 4.61
CA GLY A 74 -3.52 3.11 3.62
C GLY A 74 -4.97 3.56 3.41
N ILE A 75 -5.86 3.24 4.36
CA ILE A 75 -7.28 3.60 4.32
C ILE A 75 -7.51 4.68 5.37
N PHE A 76 -8.04 5.83 4.94
CA PHE A 76 -8.29 6.98 5.80
C PHE A 76 -9.75 7.43 5.77
N VAL A 77 -10.23 7.92 6.92
CA VAL A 77 -11.57 8.50 7.07
C VAL A 77 -11.45 9.78 7.89
N TRP A 78 -12.03 10.87 7.41
CA TRP A 78 -12.01 12.18 8.06
C TRP A 78 -13.09 13.10 7.49
N SER A 79 -13.39 14.18 8.21
CA SER A 79 -14.17 15.28 7.65
C SER A 79 -13.31 16.15 6.72
N VAL A 80 -13.95 16.80 5.74
CA VAL A 80 -13.29 17.77 4.85
C VAL A 80 -12.63 18.90 5.67
N ASN A 81 -13.31 19.36 6.72
CA ASN A 81 -12.77 20.40 7.60
C ASN A 81 -11.51 19.94 8.33
N SER A 82 -11.52 18.72 8.88
CA SER A 82 -10.39 18.13 9.61
C SER A 82 -9.15 18.00 8.72
N VAL A 83 -9.32 17.42 7.52
CA VAL A 83 -8.18 17.22 6.61
C VAL A 83 -7.62 18.53 6.07
N ILE A 84 -8.49 19.50 5.73
CA ILE A 84 -8.03 20.82 5.27
C ILE A 84 -7.29 21.56 6.39
N ASN A 85 -7.77 21.49 7.63
CA ASN A 85 -7.09 22.10 8.78
C ASN A 85 -5.73 21.43 9.06
N ALA A 86 -5.64 20.11 8.90
CA ALA A 86 -4.39 19.38 9.02
C ALA A 86 -3.38 19.83 7.95
N PHE A 87 -3.77 19.92 6.67
CA PHE A 87 -2.90 20.45 5.62
C PHE A 87 -2.50 21.91 5.87
N ARG A 88 -3.43 22.76 6.32
CA ARG A 88 -3.12 24.16 6.63
C ARG A 88 -2.07 24.29 7.74
N THR A 89 -2.11 23.40 8.73
CA THR A 89 -1.22 23.44 9.89
C THR A 89 0.13 22.80 9.57
N SER A 90 0.12 21.60 9.00
CA SER A 90 1.31 20.78 8.81
C SER A 90 2.01 21.01 7.47
N GLN A 91 1.27 21.45 6.44
CA GLN A 91 1.77 21.66 5.07
C GLN A 91 1.28 23.02 4.51
N PRO A 92 1.59 24.16 5.16
CA PRO A 92 1.02 25.46 4.80
C PRO A 92 1.33 25.87 3.35
N ALA A 93 2.53 25.55 2.83
CA ALA A 93 2.88 25.85 1.45
C ALA A 93 2.03 25.07 0.44
N LEU A 94 1.80 23.78 0.69
CA LEU A 94 0.94 22.93 -0.14
C LEU A 94 -0.52 23.38 -0.05
N PHE A 95 -1.00 23.70 1.15
CA PHE A 95 -2.32 24.27 1.37
C PHE A 95 -2.49 25.58 0.58
N ASP A 96 -1.57 26.54 0.71
CA ASP A 96 -1.66 27.84 0.05
C ASP A 96 -1.61 27.73 -1.48
N LEU A 97 -0.81 26.80 -2.00
CA LEU A 97 -0.71 26.54 -3.44
C LEU A 97 -2.08 26.23 -4.05
N PHE A 98 -2.81 25.30 -3.44
CA PHE A 98 -4.13 24.90 -3.93
C PHE A 98 -5.27 25.79 -3.41
N ASN A 99 -5.11 26.48 -2.28
CA ASN A 99 -6.13 27.42 -1.78
C ASN A 99 -6.32 28.63 -2.71
N ARG A 100 -5.31 29.01 -3.49
CA ARG A 100 -5.42 30.04 -4.54
C ARG A 100 -6.41 29.67 -5.65
N GLY A 101 -6.68 28.38 -5.84
CA GLY A 101 -7.60 27.86 -6.84
C GLY A 101 -9.07 27.95 -6.47
N ILE A 102 -9.40 28.44 -5.27
CA ILE A 102 -10.77 28.35 -4.73
C ILE A 102 -11.83 29.01 -5.63
N SER A 103 -11.47 30.08 -6.35
CA SER A 103 -12.38 30.78 -7.25
C SER A 103 -12.55 30.09 -8.62
N VAL A 104 -11.67 29.14 -8.96
CA VAL A 104 -11.68 28.44 -10.25
C VAL A 104 -12.08 26.96 -10.15
N TYR A 105 -12.12 26.39 -8.94
CA TYR A 105 -12.63 25.03 -8.75
C TYR A 105 -14.11 24.90 -9.14
N ASN A 106 -14.45 23.78 -9.77
CA ASN A 106 -15.73 23.46 -10.41
C ASN A 106 -16.10 24.40 -11.57
N THR A 107 -15.09 24.97 -12.25
CA THR A 107 -15.27 25.79 -13.47
C THR A 107 -14.47 25.18 -14.64
N SER A 108 -14.57 25.77 -15.84
CA SER A 108 -13.75 25.37 -16.99
C SER A 108 -12.25 25.54 -16.78
N ASP A 109 -11.86 26.38 -15.84
CA ASP A 109 -10.45 26.78 -15.64
C ASP A 109 -9.72 25.86 -14.64
N GLU A 110 -10.44 24.97 -13.95
CA GLU A 110 -9.89 24.06 -12.93
C GLU A 110 -8.76 23.18 -13.49
N ALA A 111 -8.99 22.55 -14.65
CA ALA A 111 -8.01 21.63 -15.23
C ALA A 111 -6.67 22.33 -15.52
N HIS A 112 -6.73 23.56 -16.04
CA HIS A 112 -5.54 24.36 -16.31
C HIS A 112 -4.84 24.77 -15.00
N PHE A 113 -5.61 25.19 -13.99
CA PHE A 113 -5.05 25.54 -12.68
C PHE A 113 -4.33 24.34 -12.04
N ILE A 114 -4.92 23.14 -12.09
CA ILE A 114 -4.31 21.93 -11.55
C ILE A 114 -3.03 21.58 -12.32
N GLU A 115 -3.05 21.56 -13.65
CA GLU A 115 -1.86 21.26 -14.46
C GLU A 115 -0.69 22.19 -14.15
N GLU A 116 -0.96 23.50 -14.04
CA GLU A 116 0.08 24.50 -13.78
C GLU A 116 0.66 24.41 -12.36
N ASN A 117 -0.17 24.06 -11.36
CA ASN A 117 0.23 24.13 -9.95
C ASN A 117 0.65 22.77 -9.38
N TYR A 118 0.17 21.65 -9.91
CA TYR A 118 0.52 20.32 -9.41
C TYR A 118 2.02 20.02 -9.56
N THR A 119 2.67 20.51 -10.63
CA THR A 119 4.13 20.35 -10.82
C THR A 119 4.96 21.14 -9.81
N LYS A 120 4.35 22.11 -9.12
CA LYS A 120 4.99 22.92 -8.06
C LYS A 120 4.77 22.31 -6.67
N ALA A 121 3.89 21.32 -6.55
CA ALA A 121 3.59 20.66 -5.29
C ALA A 121 4.75 19.77 -4.83
N GLU A 122 4.97 19.72 -3.54
CA GLU A 122 5.93 18.78 -2.95
C GLU A 122 5.45 17.33 -3.16
N ASN A 123 6.38 16.45 -3.55
CA ASN A 123 6.10 15.02 -3.65
C ASN A 123 6.21 14.36 -2.25
N ILE A 124 5.12 14.45 -1.49
CA ILE A 124 5.03 13.95 -0.11
C ILE A 124 3.76 13.09 0.05
N SER A 125 3.85 11.97 0.80
CA SER A 125 2.69 11.14 1.09
C SER A 125 1.80 11.77 2.15
N VAL A 126 0.52 11.37 2.20
CA VAL A 126 -0.42 11.84 3.23
C VAL A 126 0.01 11.42 4.64
N ASP A 127 0.67 10.28 4.78
CA ASP A 127 1.20 9.77 6.05
C ASP A 127 2.21 10.76 6.66
N TYR A 128 3.21 11.16 5.88
CA TYR A 128 4.21 12.14 6.30
C TYR A 128 3.62 13.56 6.39
N ALA A 129 2.78 13.93 5.42
CA ALA A 129 2.24 15.27 5.30
C ALA A 129 1.37 15.66 6.50
N ILE A 130 0.47 14.77 6.92
CA ILE A 130 -0.53 15.08 7.94
C ILE A 130 -0.66 14.03 9.05
N MET A 131 -0.49 12.73 8.79
CA MET A 131 -0.76 11.70 9.82
C MET A 131 0.31 11.68 10.91
N GLU A 132 1.59 11.80 10.55
CA GLU A 132 2.70 11.89 11.51
C GLU A 132 2.71 13.20 12.31
N GLN A 133 2.16 14.27 11.75
CA GLN A 133 2.22 15.62 12.33
C GLN A 133 1.01 15.95 13.20
N SER A 134 -0.12 15.25 13.02
CA SER A 134 -1.39 15.60 13.65
C SER A 134 -1.54 14.96 15.04
N SER A 135 -2.15 15.70 15.97
CA SER A 135 -2.37 15.24 17.35
C SER A 135 -3.73 14.56 17.59
N ASN A 136 -4.63 14.64 16.61
CA ASN A 136 -5.99 14.12 16.60
C ASN A 136 -6.13 12.89 15.69
N VAL A 137 -5.11 12.03 15.68
CA VAL A 137 -5.11 10.81 14.87
C VAL A 137 -5.62 9.62 15.67
N TYR A 138 -6.47 8.82 15.03
CA TYR A 138 -7.12 7.66 15.62
C TYR A 138 -7.00 6.45 14.70
N VAL A 139 -7.04 5.26 15.28
CA VAL A 139 -7.01 3.99 14.55
C VAL A 139 -8.11 3.08 15.05
N LEU A 140 -8.81 2.45 14.10
CA LEU A 140 -9.69 1.32 14.36
C LEU A 140 -8.96 0.03 13.92
N PRO A 141 -8.68 -0.92 14.84
CA PRO A 141 -8.21 -2.24 14.44
C PRO A 141 -9.25 -2.92 13.54
N ALA A 142 -8.88 -3.20 12.30
CA ALA A 142 -9.74 -3.80 11.30
C ALA A 142 -10.02 -5.28 11.62
N THR A 143 -11.21 -5.72 11.23
CA THR A 143 -11.71 -7.10 11.45
C THR A 143 -11.79 -7.92 10.16
N PHE A 144 -11.33 -7.37 9.04
CA PHE A 144 -11.32 -8.01 7.72
C PHE A 144 -9.91 -8.38 7.27
N ASP A 145 -9.84 -9.37 6.39
CA ASP A 145 -8.60 -9.75 5.72
C ASP A 145 -8.15 -8.64 4.78
N TRP A 146 -6.86 -8.31 4.82
CA TRP A 146 -6.27 -7.25 4.02
C TRP A 146 -4.91 -7.69 3.52
N SER A 147 -4.65 -7.36 2.26
CA SER A 147 -3.38 -7.50 1.58
C SER A 147 -3.22 -6.28 0.68
N ASP A 148 -2.05 -5.64 0.67
CA ASP A 148 -1.78 -4.53 -0.24
C ASP A 148 -1.56 -5.01 -1.69
N LEU A 149 -1.46 -6.34 -1.90
CA LEU A 149 -1.09 -6.98 -3.16
C LEU A 149 0.13 -6.31 -3.82
N GLY A 150 1.03 -5.77 -3.01
CA GLY A 150 2.19 -5.00 -3.48
C GLY A 150 3.36 -5.87 -3.95
N THR A 151 3.28 -7.18 -3.73
CA THR A 151 4.32 -8.16 -4.04
C THR A 151 3.70 -9.39 -4.76
N TRP A 152 4.45 -9.99 -5.67
CA TRP A 152 4.20 -11.33 -6.22
C TRP A 152 4.06 -12.40 -5.15
N GLY A 153 4.78 -12.31 -4.04
CA GLY A 153 4.57 -13.18 -2.87
C GLY A 153 3.16 -13.07 -2.32
N SER A 154 2.71 -11.84 -2.03
CA SER A 154 1.33 -11.57 -1.58
C SER A 154 0.30 -12.05 -2.60
N LEU A 155 0.55 -11.84 -3.89
CA LEU A 155 -0.34 -12.30 -4.96
C LEU A 155 -0.40 -13.84 -5.03
N TYR A 156 0.74 -14.52 -4.85
CA TYR A 156 0.83 -15.98 -4.81
C TYR A 156 0.04 -16.55 -3.63
N ASP A 157 0.10 -15.91 -2.46
CA ASP A 157 -0.60 -16.38 -1.26
C ASP A 157 -2.13 -16.32 -1.42
N GLU A 158 -2.63 -15.25 -2.03
CA GLU A 158 -4.08 -15.01 -2.22
C GLU A 158 -4.71 -15.81 -3.38
N LEU A 159 -3.92 -16.20 -4.38
CA LEU A 159 -4.45 -16.86 -5.56
C LEU A 159 -4.64 -18.37 -5.39
N PRO A 160 -5.61 -18.97 -6.11
CA PRO A 160 -5.79 -20.40 -6.17
C PRO A 160 -4.52 -21.09 -6.69
N LYS A 161 -4.16 -22.17 -6.00
CA LYS A 161 -3.00 -23.00 -6.30
C LYS A 161 -3.44 -24.31 -6.94
N ASP A 162 -2.63 -24.85 -7.84
CA ASP A 162 -2.79 -26.21 -8.33
C ASP A 162 -2.29 -27.25 -7.30
N GLU A 163 -2.36 -28.54 -7.66
CA GLU A 163 -1.92 -29.65 -6.80
C GLU A 163 -0.43 -29.59 -6.39
N ASN A 164 0.39 -28.86 -7.15
CA ASN A 164 1.82 -28.67 -6.94
C ASN A 164 2.13 -27.26 -6.42
N ASN A 165 1.16 -26.56 -5.86
CA ASN A 165 1.30 -25.20 -5.36
C ASN A 165 1.72 -24.16 -6.44
N ASN A 166 1.50 -24.41 -7.72
CA ASN A 166 1.70 -23.38 -8.73
C ASN A 166 0.47 -22.49 -8.86
N VAL A 167 0.70 -21.21 -9.15
CA VAL A 167 -0.32 -20.20 -9.41
C VAL A 167 -0.22 -19.78 -10.87
N MET A 168 -1.33 -19.83 -11.60
CA MET A 168 -1.43 -19.34 -12.98
C MET A 168 -2.37 -18.13 -13.05
N VAL A 169 -1.84 -17.00 -13.52
CA VAL A 169 -2.57 -15.76 -13.79
C VAL A 169 -2.62 -15.53 -15.29
N ASN A 170 -3.82 -15.60 -15.87
CA ASN A 170 -4.08 -15.40 -17.30
C ASN A 170 -3.31 -16.38 -18.22
N GLY A 171 -4.00 -17.41 -18.71
CA GLY A 171 -3.44 -18.40 -19.65
C GLY A 171 -3.64 -19.83 -19.13
N SER A 172 -2.78 -20.75 -19.58
CA SER A 172 -2.81 -22.15 -19.15
C SER A 172 -1.40 -22.63 -18.82
N LEU A 173 -1.27 -23.41 -17.75
CA LEU A 173 0.00 -23.93 -17.28
C LEU A 173 0.04 -25.45 -17.44
N MET A 174 1.11 -25.94 -18.07
CA MET A 174 1.52 -27.34 -18.04
C MET A 174 2.84 -27.41 -17.25
N ALA A 175 2.75 -27.86 -16.01
CA ALA A 175 3.90 -28.00 -15.12
C ALA A 175 4.25 -29.49 -14.95
N LYS A 176 5.54 -29.83 -15.09
CA LYS A 176 6.08 -31.16 -14.80
C LYS A 176 7.24 -31.02 -13.82
N ASP A 177 7.23 -31.80 -12.74
CA ASP A 177 8.27 -31.74 -11.69
C ASP A 177 8.52 -30.31 -11.15
N ALA A 178 7.51 -29.43 -11.22
CA ALA A 178 7.62 -28.00 -10.93
C ALA A 178 6.60 -27.60 -9.85
N THR A 179 7.05 -26.84 -8.85
CA THR A 179 6.27 -26.53 -7.64
C THR A 179 6.48 -25.11 -7.15
N GLY A 180 5.45 -24.52 -6.54
CA GLY A 180 5.57 -23.23 -5.85
C GLY A 180 5.80 -22.02 -6.74
N ASN A 181 5.56 -22.13 -8.05
CA ASN A 181 5.77 -21.04 -9.00
C ASN A 181 4.55 -20.11 -9.09
N ILE A 182 4.77 -18.83 -9.36
CA ILE A 182 3.72 -17.91 -9.83
C ILE A 182 3.99 -17.54 -11.28
N VAL A 183 3.02 -17.80 -12.15
CA VAL A 183 3.13 -17.62 -13.60
C VAL A 183 2.07 -16.64 -14.05
N ARG A 184 2.47 -15.50 -14.61
CA ARG A 184 1.58 -14.58 -15.33
C ARG A 184 1.91 -14.61 -16.81
N SER A 185 0.90 -14.78 -17.66
CA SER A 185 1.05 -14.66 -19.12
C SER A 185 -0.14 -13.94 -19.74
N ASN A 186 -0.20 -13.93 -21.07
CA ASN A 186 -1.31 -13.37 -21.82
C ASN A 186 -2.46 -14.40 -21.95
N PRO A 187 -3.72 -13.96 -21.98
CA PRO A 187 -4.86 -14.85 -22.20
C PRO A 187 -4.66 -15.76 -23.43
N GLY A 188 -4.96 -17.05 -23.29
CA GLY A 188 -4.84 -18.04 -24.36
C GLY A 188 -3.43 -18.59 -24.61
N LYS A 189 -2.38 -18.04 -23.96
CA LYS A 189 -1.03 -18.60 -24.04
C LYS A 189 -0.89 -19.81 -23.13
N ILE A 190 -0.24 -20.86 -23.66
CA ILE A 190 0.14 -22.05 -22.90
C ILE A 190 1.59 -21.89 -22.46
N VAL A 191 1.83 -21.96 -21.16
CA VAL A 191 3.16 -21.94 -20.55
C VAL A 191 3.49 -23.37 -20.13
N VAL A 192 4.67 -23.86 -20.52
CA VAL A 192 5.15 -25.19 -20.18
C VAL A 192 6.41 -25.06 -19.34
N ILE A 193 6.42 -25.69 -18.16
CA ILE A 193 7.52 -25.63 -17.20
C ILE A 193 7.90 -27.05 -16.80
N ASP A 194 9.21 -27.32 -16.75
CA ASP A 194 9.76 -28.57 -16.23
C ASP A 194 10.81 -28.26 -15.15
N SER A 195 10.74 -28.94 -14.00
CA SER A 195 11.75 -28.93 -12.93
C SER A 195 12.02 -27.56 -12.25
N LEU A 196 11.20 -26.55 -12.49
CA LEU A 196 11.36 -25.21 -11.92
C LEU A 196 10.59 -25.09 -10.60
N CYS A 197 11.24 -24.62 -9.55
CA CYS A 197 10.67 -24.53 -8.22
C CYS A 197 10.84 -23.14 -7.61
N ASP A 198 9.77 -22.58 -7.06
CA ASP A 198 9.77 -21.28 -6.37
C ASP A 198 10.25 -20.09 -7.22
N TYR A 199 9.76 -20.00 -8.46
CA TYR A 199 10.01 -18.87 -9.36
C TYR A 199 8.78 -17.98 -9.59
N ILE A 200 9.05 -16.71 -9.82
CA ILE A 200 8.15 -15.71 -10.40
C ILE A 200 8.41 -15.68 -11.90
N ILE A 201 7.40 -16.01 -12.70
CA ILE A 201 7.46 -15.99 -14.17
C ILE A 201 6.43 -14.98 -14.67
N VAL A 202 6.89 -13.94 -15.35
CA VAL A 202 6.03 -12.86 -15.85
C VAL A 202 6.32 -12.66 -17.32
N ASP A 203 5.35 -13.01 -18.14
CA ASP A 203 5.35 -12.78 -19.58
C ASP A 203 4.45 -11.58 -19.89
N LYS A 204 5.06 -10.47 -20.31
CA LYS A 204 4.37 -9.23 -20.65
C LYS A 204 5.01 -8.62 -21.90
N GLU A 205 4.22 -8.51 -22.97
CA GLU A 205 4.63 -7.84 -24.20
C GLU A 205 5.98 -8.39 -24.72
N GLU A 206 7.03 -7.58 -24.79
CA GLU A 206 8.38 -7.99 -25.24
C GLU A 206 9.29 -8.52 -24.12
N VAL A 207 8.80 -8.61 -22.88
CA VAL A 207 9.60 -8.97 -21.70
C VAL A 207 9.09 -10.25 -21.06
N LEU A 208 10.00 -11.22 -20.92
CA LEU A 208 9.82 -12.42 -20.09
C LEU A 208 10.76 -12.35 -18.90
N LEU A 209 10.19 -12.19 -17.71
CA LEU A 209 10.89 -12.29 -16.44
C LEU A 209 10.78 -13.72 -15.91
N ILE A 210 11.91 -14.30 -15.49
CA ILE A 210 11.98 -15.54 -14.73
C ILE A 210 12.90 -15.26 -13.55
N PHE A 211 12.34 -15.17 -12.35
CA PHE A 211 13.03 -14.62 -11.20
C PHE A 211 12.78 -15.44 -9.93
N PRO A 212 13.81 -15.76 -9.13
CA PRO A 212 13.61 -16.54 -7.90
C PRO A 212 12.69 -15.81 -6.92
N LYS A 213 11.66 -16.50 -6.41
CA LYS A 213 10.68 -15.92 -5.49
C LYS A 213 11.34 -15.42 -4.19
N GLU A 214 12.38 -16.10 -3.72
CA GLU A 214 13.13 -15.70 -2.51
C GLU A 214 13.80 -14.32 -2.63
N LYS A 215 14.10 -13.86 -3.85
CA LYS A 215 14.80 -12.60 -4.12
C LYS A 215 13.86 -11.46 -4.47
N GLU A 216 12.56 -11.65 -4.35
CA GLU A 216 11.54 -10.73 -4.84
C GLU A 216 11.79 -9.25 -4.50
N GLN A 217 12.34 -8.94 -3.32
CA GLN A 217 12.67 -7.58 -2.90
C GLN A 217 13.63 -6.86 -3.86
N ASP A 218 14.47 -7.62 -4.58
CA ASP A 218 15.46 -7.11 -5.53
C ASP A 218 14.86 -6.77 -6.91
N ILE A 219 13.58 -7.09 -7.18
CA ILE A 219 12.93 -6.84 -8.48
C ILE A 219 13.01 -5.35 -8.86
N LYS A 220 12.89 -4.42 -7.91
CA LYS A 220 13.03 -2.97 -8.20
C LYS A 220 14.42 -2.60 -8.71
N THR A 221 15.44 -3.20 -8.14
CA THR A 221 16.83 -3.00 -8.58
C THR A 221 17.04 -3.58 -9.98
N LEU A 222 16.50 -4.78 -10.25
CA LEU A 222 16.54 -5.39 -11.57
C LEU A 222 15.78 -4.54 -12.61
N GLN A 223 14.62 -4.01 -12.24
CA GLN A 223 13.80 -3.14 -13.07
C GLN A 223 14.59 -1.91 -13.53
N GLN A 224 15.33 -1.28 -12.61
CA GLN A 224 16.22 -0.15 -12.93
C GLN A 224 17.35 -0.56 -13.90
N GLN A 225 17.97 -1.73 -13.70
CA GLN A 225 19.00 -2.23 -14.60
C GLN A 225 18.48 -2.51 -16.02
N VAL A 226 17.27 -3.07 -16.13
CA VAL A 226 16.59 -3.28 -17.41
C VAL A 226 16.32 -1.94 -18.10
N LYS A 227 15.84 -0.94 -17.34
CA LYS A 227 15.63 0.43 -17.83
C LYS A 227 16.90 1.04 -18.43
N GLU A 228 18.02 0.92 -17.71
CA GLU A 228 19.31 1.47 -18.13
C GLU A 228 19.88 0.75 -19.35
N THR A 229 19.69 -0.57 -19.43
CA THR A 229 20.28 -1.41 -20.48
C THR A 229 19.48 -1.37 -21.78
N PHE A 230 18.15 -1.44 -21.69
CA PHE A 230 17.27 -1.63 -22.85
C PHE A 230 16.34 -0.42 -23.11
N GLY A 231 16.18 0.47 -22.13
CA GLY A 231 15.31 1.65 -22.21
C GLY A 231 13.98 1.50 -21.49
N GLU A 232 13.31 2.63 -21.29
CA GLU A 232 12.10 2.75 -20.45
C GLU A 232 10.89 1.95 -20.95
N LYS A 233 10.85 1.60 -22.25
CA LYS A 233 9.76 0.80 -22.83
C LYS A 233 9.73 -0.67 -22.39
N TYR A 234 10.76 -1.17 -21.72
CA TYR A 234 10.88 -2.59 -21.33
C TYR A 234 10.67 -2.83 -19.82
N VAL A 235 10.00 -1.90 -19.14
CA VAL A 235 9.96 -1.78 -17.68
C VAL A 235 8.53 -1.74 -17.14
#